data_AF-A0AAU3IU63-F1
#
_entry.id   AF-A0AAU3IU63-F1
#
_cell.length_a   1.000
_cell.length_b   1.000
_cell.length_c   1.000
_cell.angle_alpha   90.00
_cell.angle_beta   90.00
_cell.angle_gamma   90.00
#
_symmetry.space_group_name_H-M   'P 1'
#
loop_
_entity.id
_entity.type
_entity.pdbx_description
1 polymer ?
#
loop_
_entity_poly.entity_id
_entity_poly.type
_entity_poly.pdbx_seq_one_letter_code
_entity_poly.pdbx_strand_id
1 'polypeptide(L)'
;MTATQAGLGTPAGPVPGDGGRLNSLDGIRAVAALLVLALHVASATGEMYGDSEFSWLVAHGDVGVAIFFVLSGLLLYHPWAAALFGSGRRPGTRVYLWRRALRVLPAYWVAVTTGLVAFHSARLGSVRTWVEWLGLLSIYDPDPWWTGTGPEGLYQMWTLPVEATFYLALPLIGAGVAFLAARGGGDANRRGARALLALAFLGSVSFAYIALTFWPNWKPMMGLHLPRYLLWFALGMAVSLLAAWAKARPAGRAGVLCRTLGSSAGACWLISALTFVVASTELTGPRTLSGDTFWASCFKTALYGVTAVFLVAPLALSDGRPSFADRALGNPVTRFLGRVSYSLFLWHVLVIAVLYRLADTKPLTGGFWPVLLVVVPVSVLVATLSHFLVEEPARRLGRRLGPGRRLGPGHRERDQ
;
A
#
# COMPACT_ATOMS: atom_id res chain seq x y z
N MET A 1 -17.72 -19.58 56.23
CA MET A 1 -17.95 -20.33 54.96
C MET A 1 -18.14 -19.30 53.85
N THR A 2 -17.04 -18.92 53.21
CA THR A 2 -16.96 -17.80 52.27
C THR A 2 -16.90 -18.33 50.84
N ALA A 3 -17.88 -17.93 50.03
CA ALA A 3 -18.07 -18.36 48.66
C ALA A 3 -17.03 -17.72 47.71
N THR A 4 -16.48 -18.57 46.84
CA THR A 4 -15.46 -18.28 45.83
C THR A 4 -16.11 -17.70 44.57
N GLN A 5 -15.68 -16.50 44.14
CA GLN A 5 -16.02 -15.97 42.81
C GLN A 5 -15.17 -16.63 41.73
N ALA A 6 -15.81 -17.26 40.75
CA ALA A 6 -15.19 -17.79 39.54
C ALA A 6 -14.95 -16.66 38.53
N GLY A 7 -13.69 -16.51 38.11
CA GLY A 7 -13.24 -15.49 37.17
C GLY A 7 -13.72 -15.73 35.73
N LEU A 8 -14.19 -14.66 35.11
CA LEU A 8 -14.47 -14.56 33.68
C LEU A 8 -13.16 -14.53 32.89
N GLY A 9 -12.97 -15.49 31.99
CA GLY A 9 -11.80 -15.58 31.13
C GLY A 9 -11.67 -14.40 30.17
N THR A 10 -10.57 -13.67 30.29
CA THR A 10 -10.14 -12.61 29.37
C THR A 10 -9.87 -13.20 27.98
N PRO A 11 -10.34 -12.59 26.87
CA PRO A 11 -10.01 -13.06 25.53
C PRO A 11 -8.51 -12.93 25.28
N ALA A 12 -7.92 -13.98 24.69
CA ALA A 12 -6.50 -14.05 24.34
C ALA A 12 -6.03 -12.78 23.60
N GLY A 13 -5.14 -12.03 24.25
CA GLY A 13 -4.43 -10.92 23.62
C GLY A 13 -3.51 -11.40 22.47
N PRO A 14 -2.98 -10.49 21.65
CA PRO A 14 -2.06 -10.84 20.59
C PRO A 14 -0.83 -11.54 21.17
N VAL A 15 -0.35 -12.59 20.50
CA VAL A 15 0.88 -13.30 20.88
C VAL A 15 2.03 -12.30 20.98
N PRO A 16 2.86 -12.29 22.05
CA PRO A 16 3.85 -11.24 22.35
C PRO A 16 4.96 -10.96 21.31
N GLY A 17 4.98 -11.60 20.13
CA GLY A 17 5.92 -11.34 19.04
C GLY A 17 5.32 -10.62 17.81
N ASP A 18 4.00 -10.70 17.60
CA ASP A 18 3.36 -10.15 16.39
C ASP A 18 3.17 -8.63 16.47
N GLY A 19 3.04 -8.08 17.69
CA GLY A 19 2.81 -6.66 17.92
C GLY A 19 3.98 -5.78 17.49
N GLY A 20 5.23 -6.19 17.77
CA GLY A 20 6.44 -5.45 17.39
C GLY A 20 6.60 -5.35 15.88
N ARG A 21 6.42 -6.47 15.16
CA ARG A 21 6.49 -6.53 13.70
C ARG A 21 5.46 -5.63 13.02
N LEU A 22 4.20 -5.67 13.50
CA LEU A 22 3.14 -4.81 12.95
C LEU A 22 3.46 -3.32 13.15
N ASN A 23 4.07 -2.95 14.27
CA ASN A 23 4.49 -1.58 14.54
C ASN A 23 5.59 -1.11 13.59
N SER A 24 6.61 -1.94 13.33
CA SER A 24 7.70 -1.59 12.41
C SER A 24 7.19 -1.41 10.97
N LEU A 25 6.23 -2.24 10.54
CA LEU A 25 5.58 -2.10 9.23
C LEU A 25 4.71 -0.84 9.14
N ASP A 26 4.04 -0.43 10.24
CA ASP A 26 3.38 0.87 10.31
C ASP A 26 4.40 2.03 10.17
N GLY A 27 5.60 1.90 10.75
CA GLY A 27 6.69 2.84 10.56
C GLY A 27 7.11 2.98 9.09
N ILE A 28 7.22 1.89 8.34
CA ILE A 28 7.51 1.95 6.89
C ILE A 28 6.38 2.68 6.14
N ARG A 29 5.12 2.48 6.52
CA ARG A 29 3.99 3.22 5.93
C ARG A 29 4.11 4.73 6.17
N ALA A 30 4.60 5.14 7.34
CA ALA A 30 4.86 6.54 7.63
C ALA A 30 5.94 7.11 6.71
N VAL A 31 7.06 6.39 6.55
CA VAL A 31 8.14 6.77 5.63
C VAL A 31 7.63 6.90 4.19
N ALA A 32 6.88 5.91 3.71
CA ALA A 32 6.31 5.93 2.37
C ALA A 32 5.35 7.12 2.15
N ALA A 33 4.49 7.44 3.13
CA ALA A 33 3.60 8.60 3.03
C ALA A 33 4.38 9.93 2.98
N LEU A 34 5.43 10.06 3.80
CA LEU A 34 6.25 11.28 3.85
C LEU A 34 7.10 11.47 2.59
N LEU A 35 7.60 10.38 1.98
CA LEU A 35 8.31 10.45 0.69
C LEU A 35 7.39 10.98 -0.42
N VAL A 36 6.17 10.46 -0.51
CA VAL A 36 5.18 10.93 -1.49
C VAL A 36 4.74 12.36 -1.22
N LEU A 37 4.57 12.74 0.06
CA LEU A 37 4.28 14.13 0.42
C LEU A 37 5.41 15.07 0.02
N ALA A 38 6.66 14.72 0.32
CA ALA A 38 7.83 15.51 -0.05
C ALA A 38 7.95 15.67 -1.57
N LEU A 39 7.71 14.61 -2.34
CA LEU A 39 7.59 14.68 -3.80
C LEU A 39 6.54 15.72 -4.23
N HIS A 40 5.33 15.68 -3.66
CA HIS A 40 4.28 16.61 -4.07
C HIS A 40 4.55 18.05 -3.65
N VAL A 41 5.23 18.27 -2.52
CA VAL A 41 5.74 19.60 -2.18
C VAL A 41 6.79 20.04 -3.19
N ALA A 42 7.73 19.17 -3.56
CA ALA A 42 8.74 19.47 -4.58
C ALA A 42 8.11 19.74 -5.96
N SER A 43 7.03 19.05 -6.31
CA SER A 43 6.23 19.32 -7.51
C SER A 43 5.50 20.65 -7.43
N ALA A 44 5.01 21.06 -6.25
CA ALA A 44 4.29 22.31 -6.08
C ALA A 44 5.23 23.53 -6.04
N THR A 45 6.44 23.37 -5.49
CA THR A 45 7.45 24.43 -5.42
C THR A 45 8.32 24.53 -6.67
N GLY A 46 8.28 23.51 -7.55
CA GLY A 46 9.16 23.41 -8.71
C GLY A 46 10.53 22.81 -8.40
N GLU A 47 10.80 22.47 -7.13
CA GLU A 47 12.09 21.91 -6.67
C GLU A 47 12.48 20.65 -7.43
N MET A 48 11.51 19.77 -7.76
CA MET A 48 11.84 18.53 -8.47
C MET A 48 12.37 18.76 -9.90
N TYR A 49 12.16 19.96 -10.45
CA TYR A 49 12.69 20.40 -11.75
C TYR A 49 13.97 21.25 -11.63
N GLY A 50 14.39 21.55 -10.40
CA GLY A 50 15.58 22.35 -10.14
C GLY A 50 16.88 21.56 -10.23
N ASP A 51 17.98 22.30 -10.04
CA ASP A 51 19.35 21.80 -10.08
C ASP A 51 19.96 21.63 -8.68
N SER A 52 19.14 21.62 -7.62
CA SER A 52 19.65 21.42 -6.26
C SER A 52 20.21 20.00 -6.09
N GLU A 53 21.16 19.84 -5.17
CA GLU A 53 21.85 18.57 -4.90
C GLU A 53 20.90 17.41 -4.52
N PHE A 54 19.67 17.72 -4.09
CA PHE A 54 18.68 16.71 -3.69
C PHE A 54 17.43 16.67 -4.59
N SER A 55 17.30 17.57 -5.58
CA SER A 55 16.15 17.63 -6.50
C SER A 55 15.85 16.28 -7.14
N TRP A 56 16.90 15.58 -7.59
CA TRP A 56 16.79 14.26 -8.20
C TRP A 56 16.28 13.18 -7.24
N LEU A 57 16.62 13.25 -5.95
CA LEU A 57 16.13 12.29 -4.95
C LEU A 57 14.67 12.55 -4.58
N VAL A 58 14.31 13.81 -4.32
CA VAL A 58 12.93 14.15 -3.92
C VAL A 58 11.93 13.93 -5.04
N ALA A 59 12.35 14.13 -6.30
CA ALA A 59 11.57 13.82 -7.49
C ALA A 59 11.17 12.35 -7.62
N HIS A 60 11.86 11.45 -6.92
CA HIS A 60 11.60 10.01 -6.93
C HIS A 60 10.94 9.52 -5.63
N GLY A 61 10.34 10.43 -4.86
CA GLY A 61 9.53 10.08 -3.68
C GLY A 61 8.29 9.22 -3.99
N ASP A 62 7.94 9.06 -5.27
CA ASP A 62 6.91 8.15 -5.78
C ASP A 62 7.27 6.67 -5.59
N VAL A 63 8.54 6.35 -5.25
CA VAL A 63 8.91 5.04 -4.70
C VAL A 63 8.06 4.64 -3.49
N GLY A 64 7.53 5.63 -2.73
CA GLY A 64 6.58 5.41 -1.66
C GLY A 64 5.32 4.65 -2.10
N VAL A 65 4.87 4.83 -3.35
CA VAL A 65 3.74 4.07 -3.93
C VAL A 65 4.11 2.59 -4.08
N ALA A 66 5.31 2.28 -4.57
CA ALA A 66 5.80 0.92 -4.67
C ALA A 66 5.90 0.25 -3.28
N ILE A 67 6.38 0.99 -2.28
CA ILE A 67 6.41 0.52 -0.88
C ILE A 67 5.01 0.20 -0.38
N PHE A 68 4.02 1.07 -0.61
CA PHE A 68 2.62 0.80 -0.24
C PHE A 68 2.06 -0.44 -0.94
N PHE A 69 2.31 -0.63 -2.24
CA PHE A 69 1.80 -1.80 -2.97
C PHE A 69 2.48 -3.10 -2.54
N VAL A 70 3.79 -3.09 -2.26
CA VAL A 70 4.50 -4.23 -1.65
C VAL A 70 3.91 -4.55 -0.27
N LEU A 71 3.67 -3.55 0.58
CA LEU A 71 3.04 -3.76 1.89
C LEU A 71 1.61 -4.31 1.75
N SER A 72 0.82 -3.80 0.80
CA SER A 72 -0.53 -4.30 0.54
C SER A 72 -0.51 -5.75 0.04
N GLY A 73 0.40 -6.10 -0.88
CA GLY A 73 0.61 -7.49 -1.30
C GLY A 73 1.01 -8.40 -0.14
N LEU A 74 1.97 -7.97 0.69
CA LEU A 74 2.46 -8.71 1.85
C LEU A 74 1.35 -8.98 2.87
N LEU A 75 0.70 -7.92 3.35
CA LEU A 75 -0.25 -7.99 4.46
C LEU A 75 -1.57 -8.65 4.05
N LEU A 76 -2.06 -8.36 2.85
CA LEU A 76 -3.34 -8.89 2.41
C LEU A 76 -3.21 -10.35 2.00
N TYR A 77 -2.13 -10.77 1.36
CA TYR A 77 -1.98 -12.17 0.92
C TYR A 77 -1.60 -13.14 2.03
N HIS A 78 -1.13 -12.66 3.19
CA HIS A 78 -0.67 -13.49 4.30
C HIS A 78 -1.63 -14.64 4.69
N PRO A 79 -2.96 -14.43 4.86
CA PRO A 79 -3.88 -15.53 5.17
C PRO A 79 -3.96 -16.61 4.09
N TRP A 80 -3.85 -16.22 2.80
CA TRP A 80 -3.83 -17.16 1.69
C TRP A 80 -2.52 -17.96 1.67
N ALA A 81 -1.38 -17.29 1.84
CA ALA A 81 -0.07 -17.92 1.96
C ALA A 81 -0.01 -18.93 3.12
N ALA A 82 -0.48 -18.55 4.31
CA ALA A 82 -0.52 -19.42 5.48
C ALA A 82 -1.37 -20.69 5.24
N ALA A 83 -2.49 -20.56 4.52
CA ALA A 83 -3.37 -21.66 4.18
C ALA A 83 -2.74 -22.66 3.19
N LEU A 84 -1.80 -22.25 2.32
CA LEU A 84 -1.07 -23.17 1.42
C LEU A 84 -0.21 -24.20 2.17
N PHE A 85 0.16 -23.87 3.40
CA PHE A 85 1.00 -24.70 4.25
C PHE A 85 0.28 -25.24 5.49
N GLY A 86 -1.06 -25.17 5.53
CA GLY A 86 -1.87 -25.74 6.62
C GLY A 86 -1.81 -24.96 7.94
N SER A 87 -1.21 -23.77 7.97
CA SER A 87 -1.00 -22.97 9.18
C SER A 87 -2.09 -21.91 9.44
N GLY A 88 -3.14 -21.88 8.62
CA GLY A 88 -4.22 -20.92 8.70
C GLY A 88 -5.36 -21.23 7.73
N ARG A 89 -6.40 -20.40 7.73
CA ARG A 89 -7.58 -20.57 6.88
C ARG A 89 -7.75 -19.37 5.95
N ARG A 90 -8.16 -19.62 4.71
CA ARG A 90 -8.44 -18.57 3.73
C ARG A 90 -9.59 -17.70 4.24
N PRO A 91 -9.52 -16.37 4.06
CA PRO A 91 -10.60 -15.48 4.45
C PRO A 91 -11.79 -15.66 3.50
N GLY A 92 -13.01 -15.57 4.03
CA GLY A 92 -14.21 -15.53 3.19
C GLY A 92 -14.22 -14.24 2.35
N THR A 93 -14.37 -14.36 1.03
CA THR A 93 -14.30 -13.23 0.07
C THR A 93 -15.18 -12.05 0.48
N ARG A 94 -16.43 -12.31 0.85
CA ARG A 94 -17.38 -11.27 1.27
C ARG A 94 -16.91 -10.51 2.51
N VAL A 95 -16.40 -11.21 3.52
CA VAL A 95 -15.91 -10.60 4.77
C VAL A 95 -14.63 -9.81 4.49
N TYR A 96 -13.76 -10.32 3.64
CA TYR A 96 -12.54 -9.63 3.21
C TYR A 96 -12.88 -8.30 2.51
N LEU A 97 -13.71 -8.34 1.46
CA LEU A 97 -14.09 -7.16 0.68
C LEU A 97 -14.83 -6.12 1.54
N TRP A 98 -15.72 -6.56 2.42
CA TRP A 98 -16.41 -5.68 3.37
C TRP A 98 -15.42 -4.90 4.26
N ARG A 99 -14.42 -5.59 4.83
CA ARG A 99 -13.39 -4.94 5.66
C ARG A 99 -12.51 -3.98 4.86
N ARG A 100 -12.28 -4.25 3.57
CA ARG A 100 -11.53 -3.35 2.69
C ARG A 100 -12.34 -2.11 2.34
N ALA A 101 -13.62 -2.29 1.97
CA ALA A 101 -14.54 -1.19 1.67
C ALA A 101 -14.62 -0.19 2.83
N LEU A 102 -14.83 -0.68 4.06
CA LEU A 102 -14.90 0.17 5.26
C LEU A 102 -13.57 0.83 5.66
N ARG A 103 -12.45 0.31 5.17
CA ARG A 103 -11.13 0.89 5.42
C ARG A 103 -10.85 2.05 4.46
N VAL A 104 -11.32 1.96 3.22
CA VAL A 104 -10.97 2.90 2.14
C VAL A 104 -12.09 3.89 1.87
N LEU A 105 -13.29 3.41 1.54
CA LEU A 105 -14.34 4.24 0.94
C LEU A 105 -14.80 5.44 1.79
N PRO A 106 -15.02 5.32 3.12
CA PRO A 106 -15.57 6.44 3.88
C PRO A 106 -14.69 7.69 3.86
N ALA A 107 -13.40 7.56 4.19
CA ALA A 107 -12.48 8.70 4.19
C ALA A 107 -12.16 9.16 2.75
N TYR A 108 -12.08 8.22 1.80
CA TYR A 108 -11.93 8.55 0.39
C TYR A 108 -13.06 9.43 -0.14
N TRP A 109 -14.32 9.06 0.11
CA TRP A 109 -15.48 9.83 -0.33
C TRP A 109 -15.49 11.24 0.26
N VAL A 110 -15.13 11.39 1.54
CA VAL A 110 -15.02 12.72 2.17
C VAL A 110 -13.94 13.55 1.49
N ALA A 111 -12.74 13.00 1.28
CA ALA A 111 -11.63 13.72 0.64
C ALA A 111 -11.96 14.12 -0.81
N VAL A 112 -12.50 13.20 -1.61
CA VAL A 112 -12.91 13.46 -3.00
C VAL A 112 -14.01 14.50 -3.08
N THR A 113 -15.06 14.37 -2.26
CA THR A 113 -16.16 15.34 -2.22
C THR A 113 -15.62 16.72 -1.87
N THR A 114 -14.71 16.80 -0.89
CA THR A 114 -14.09 18.07 -0.49
C THR A 114 -13.27 18.67 -1.64
N GLY A 115 -12.44 17.88 -2.32
CA GLY A 115 -11.65 18.36 -3.47
C GLY A 115 -12.50 18.79 -4.66
N LEU A 116 -13.58 18.06 -4.98
CA LEU A 116 -14.50 18.45 -6.05
C LEU A 116 -15.22 19.77 -5.72
N VAL A 117 -15.74 19.93 -4.49
CA VAL A 117 -16.43 21.15 -4.06
C VAL A 117 -15.48 22.35 -4.00
N ALA A 118 -14.25 22.17 -3.49
CA ALA A 118 -13.32 23.27 -3.28
C ALA A 118 -12.68 23.77 -4.59
N PHE A 119 -12.36 22.87 -5.53
CA PHE A 119 -11.54 23.21 -6.71
C PHE A 119 -12.26 23.02 -8.05
N HIS A 120 -13.42 22.35 -8.09
CA HIS A 120 -14.06 21.95 -9.35
C HIS A 120 -15.56 22.24 -9.39
N SER A 121 -15.96 23.44 -8.98
CA SER A 121 -17.37 23.87 -8.91
C SER A 121 -18.13 23.67 -10.24
N ALA A 122 -17.47 23.89 -11.38
CA ALA A 122 -18.03 23.68 -12.71
C ALA A 122 -18.40 22.21 -13.01
N ARG A 123 -17.90 21.24 -12.24
CA ARG A 123 -18.14 19.81 -12.42
C ARG A 123 -19.22 19.26 -11.48
N LEU A 124 -19.72 20.05 -10.52
CA LEU A 124 -20.65 19.56 -9.50
C LEU A 124 -22.00 19.09 -10.07
N GLY A 125 -22.43 19.64 -11.21
CA GLY A 125 -23.64 19.19 -11.92
C GLY A 125 -23.47 17.92 -12.77
N SER A 126 -22.24 17.41 -12.92
CA SER A 126 -21.95 16.25 -13.77
C SER A 126 -22.11 14.94 -13.02
N VAL A 127 -23.17 14.18 -13.32
CA VAL A 127 -23.39 12.82 -12.76
C VAL A 127 -22.22 11.89 -13.10
N ARG A 128 -21.68 11.99 -14.32
CA ARG A 128 -20.52 11.21 -14.78
C ARG A 128 -19.32 11.41 -13.84
N THR A 129 -19.02 12.65 -13.48
CA THR A 129 -17.91 12.97 -12.57
C THR A 129 -18.10 12.33 -11.20
N TRP A 130 -19.30 12.39 -10.63
CA TRP A 130 -19.56 11.76 -9.33
C TRP A 130 -19.47 10.23 -9.40
N VAL A 131 -19.97 9.60 -10.46
CA VAL A 131 -19.87 8.14 -10.65
C VAL A 131 -18.41 7.71 -10.79
N GLU A 132 -17.63 8.42 -11.60
CA GLU A 132 -16.22 8.11 -11.82
C GLU A 132 -15.40 8.23 -10.53
N TRP A 133 -15.59 9.32 -9.80
CA TRP A 133 -14.79 9.62 -8.63
C TRP A 133 -15.27 8.85 -7.40
N LEU A 134 -16.56 8.78 -7.09
CA LEU A 134 -17.03 8.00 -5.93
C LEU A 134 -16.92 6.48 -6.17
N GLY A 135 -16.97 6.06 -7.43
CA GLY A 135 -16.84 4.67 -7.87
C GLY A 135 -15.41 4.17 -8.05
N LEU A 136 -14.39 5.02 -7.85
CA LEU A 136 -12.97 4.69 -8.12
C LEU A 136 -12.72 4.26 -9.58
N LEU A 137 -13.41 4.88 -10.54
CA LEU A 137 -13.31 4.59 -11.97
C LEU A 137 -12.52 5.64 -12.77
N SER A 138 -12.03 6.70 -12.11
CA SER A 138 -11.37 7.84 -12.77
C SER A 138 -10.18 7.47 -13.66
N ILE A 139 -9.44 6.40 -13.35
CA ILE A 139 -8.30 5.94 -14.16
C ILE A 139 -8.69 5.20 -15.45
N TYR A 140 -9.98 4.88 -15.61
CA TYR A 140 -10.50 4.15 -16.77
C TYR A 140 -11.15 5.06 -17.81
N ASP A 141 -11.21 6.36 -17.55
CA ASP A 141 -11.64 7.34 -18.54
C ASP A 141 -10.54 7.55 -19.59
N PRO A 142 -10.78 7.21 -20.87
CA PRO A 142 -9.80 7.45 -21.92
C PRO A 142 -9.65 8.93 -22.30
N ASP A 143 -10.64 9.76 -21.98
CA ASP A 143 -10.67 11.19 -22.30
C ASP A 143 -11.12 12.02 -21.09
N PRO A 144 -10.30 12.04 -20.02
CA PRO A 144 -10.63 12.75 -18.80
C PRO A 144 -10.60 14.26 -19.01
N TRP A 145 -11.40 14.98 -18.23
CA TRP A 145 -11.45 16.46 -18.27
C TRP A 145 -10.24 17.15 -17.62
N TRP A 146 -9.20 16.39 -17.26
CA TRP A 146 -7.98 16.85 -16.62
C TRP A 146 -6.76 16.32 -17.37
N THR A 147 -5.60 16.92 -17.12
CA THR A 147 -4.31 16.48 -17.66
C THR A 147 -3.50 15.73 -16.61
N GLY A 148 -2.58 14.86 -17.04
CA GLY A 148 -1.72 14.11 -16.12
C GLY A 148 -2.49 13.04 -15.34
N THR A 149 -2.17 12.87 -14.05
CA THR A 149 -2.69 11.76 -13.24
C THR A 149 -4.01 12.08 -12.52
N GLY A 150 -4.52 13.30 -12.63
CA GLY A 150 -5.78 13.75 -12.06
C GLY A 150 -5.88 15.27 -12.03
N PRO A 151 -7.03 15.82 -11.63
CA PRO A 151 -7.25 17.26 -11.52
C PRO A 151 -6.59 17.83 -10.26
N GLU A 152 -6.53 19.16 -10.19
CA GLU A 152 -5.94 19.90 -9.05
C GLU A 152 -6.48 19.41 -7.70
N GLY A 153 -5.63 19.27 -6.69
CA GLY A 153 -6.07 18.79 -5.37
C GLY A 153 -6.40 17.29 -5.27
N LEU A 154 -6.52 16.57 -6.39
CA LEU A 154 -6.91 15.14 -6.44
C LEU A 154 -5.98 14.27 -7.30
N TYR A 155 -4.91 14.82 -7.87
CA TYR A 155 -4.08 14.13 -8.87
C TYR A 155 -3.30 12.92 -8.33
N GLN A 156 -3.13 12.77 -7.02
CA GLN A 156 -2.55 11.60 -6.36
C GLN A 156 -3.54 10.43 -6.22
N MET A 157 -4.84 10.67 -6.38
CA MET A 157 -5.89 9.68 -6.08
C MET A 157 -5.90 8.47 -7.03
N TRP A 158 -5.18 8.52 -8.16
CA TRP A 158 -5.12 7.42 -9.14
C TRP A 158 -4.66 6.08 -8.55
N THR A 159 -3.88 6.10 -7.45
CA THR A 159 -3.40 4.87 -6.80
C THR A 159 -4.53 4.10 -6.11
N LEU A 160 -5.62 4.77 -5.71
CA LEU A 160 -6.72 4.13 -4.98
C LEU A 160 -7.58 3.23 -5.88
N PRO A 161 -7.98 3.64 -7.10
CA PRO A 161 -8.54 2.74 -8.09
C PRO A 161 -7.67 1.51 -8.37
N VAL A 162 -6.34 1.69 -8.49
CA VAL A 162 -5.40 0.56 -8.64
C VAL A 162 -5.48 -0.40 -7.47
N GLU A 163 -5.40 0.12 -6.25
CA GLU A 163 -5.45 -0.68 -5.03
C GLU A 163 -6.82 -1.36 -4.83
N ALA A 164 -7.92 -0.66 -5.13
CA ALA A 164 -9.27 -1.24 -5.08
C ALA A 164 -9.45 -2.36 -6.11
N THR A 165 -8.91 -2.20 -7.32
CA THR A 165 -8.91 -3.25 -8.34
C THR A 165 -8.10 -4.46 -7.88
N PHE A 166 -6.95 -4.23 -7.21
CA PHE A 166 -6.19 -5.32 -6.59
C PHE A 166 -7.00 -6.04 -5.51
N TYR A 167 -7.75 -5.32 -4.67
CA TYR A 167 -8.60 -5.94 -3.65
C TYR A 167 -9.67 -6.83 -4.27
N LEU A 168 -10.29 -6.41 -5.37
CA LEU A 168 -11.26 -7.22 -6.10
C LEU A 168 -10.61 -8.45 -6.74
N ALA A 169 -9.39 -8.31 -7.29
CA ALA A 169 -8.67 -9.39 -7.96
C ALA A 169 -8.04 -10.40 -6.98
N LEU A 170 -7.65 -9.99 -5.76
CA LEU A 170 -6.86 -10.80 -4.84
C LEU A 170 -7.47 -12.18 -4.50
N PRO A 171 -8.79 -12.33 -4.25
CA PRO A 171 -9.39 -13.64 -4.02
C PRO A 171 -9.21 -14.60 -5.20
N LEU A 172 -9.33 -14.10 -6.44
CA LEU A 172 -9.12 -14.87 -7.67
C LEU A 172 -7.64 -15.21 -7.87
N ILE A 173 -6.76 -14.23 -7.67
CA ILE A 173 -5.30 -14.45 -7.72
C ILE A 173 -4.90 -15.51 -6.69
N GLY A 174 -5.36 -15.40 -5.45
CA GLY A 174 -5.04 -16.34 -4.38
C GLY A 174 -5.60 -17.74 -4.65
N ALA A 175 -6.79 -17.85 -5.26
CA ALA A 175 -7.33 -19.14 -5.72
C ALA A 175 -6.48 -19.75 -6.85
N GLY A 176 -6.07 -18.94 -7.84
CA GLY A 176 -5.22 -19.37 -8.95
C GLY A 176 -3.84 -19.83 -8.49
N VAL A 177 -3.17 -19.05 -7.64
CA VAL A 177 -1.87 -19.42 -7.05
C VAL A 177 -2.01 -20.72 -6.25
N ALA A 178 -3.09 -20.86 -5.48
CA ALA A 178 -3.33 -22.08 -4.72
C ALA A 178 -3.58 -23.31 -5.60
N PHE A 179 -4.33 -23.15 -6.68
CA PHE A 179 -4.56 -24.21 -7.66
C PHE A 179 -3.26 -24.68 -8.31
N LEU A 180 -2.41 -23.73 -8.74
CA LEU A 180 -1.10 -24.04 -9.32
C LEU A 180 -0.16 -24.68 -8.28
N ALA A 181 -0.18 -24.19 -7.04
CA ALA A 181 0.60 -24.75 -5.94
C ALA A 181 0.17 -26.18 -5.59
N ALA A 182 -1.13 -26.49 -5.63
CA ALA A 182 -1.66 -27.82 -5.31
C ALA A 182 -1.13 -28.92 -6.25
N ARG A 183 -0.75 -28.56 -7.49
CA ARG A 183 -0.04 -29.48 -8.43
C ARG A 183 1.33 -29.93 -7.93
N GLY A 184 1.87 -29.30 -6.87
CA GLY A 184 3.04 -29.76 -6.14
C GLY A 184 2.79 -30.96 -5.21
N GLY A 185 1.53 -31.36 -5.01
CA GLY A 185 1.13 -32.48 -4.16
C GLY A 185 1.43 -32.26 -2.67
N GLY A 186 1.79 -33.35 -1.98
CA GLY A 186 2.07 -33.36 -0.54
C GLY A 186 3.37 -32.65 -0.13
N ASP A 187 4.30 -32.38 -1.05
CA ASP A 187 5.58 -31.75 -0.72
C ASP A 187 5.48 -30.21 -0.64
N ALA A 188 5.71 -29.68 0.56
CA ALA A 188 5.72 -28.24 0.82
C ALA A 188 6.73 -27.48 -0.05
N ASN A 189 7.88 -28.07 -0.40
CA ASN A 189 8.87 -27.38 -1.21
C ASN A 189 8.40 -27.21 -2.65
N ARG A 190 7.81 -28.24 -3.25
CA ARG A 190 7.20 -28.17 -4.58
C ARG A 190 6.01 -27.20 -4.60
N ARG A 191 5.17 -27.20 -3.56
CA ARG A 191 4.07 -26.23 -3.42
C ARG A 191 4.58 -24.79 -3.37
N GLY A 192 5.58 -24.52 -2.52
CA GLY A 192 6.20 -23.21 -2.37
C GLY A 192 6.84 -22.71 -3.66
N ALA A 193 7.63 -23.55 -4.34
CA ALA A 193 8.26 -23.20 -5.61
C ALA A 193 7.22 -22.89 -6.70
N ARG A 194 6.16 -23.69 -6.83
CA ARG A 194 5.09 -23.43 -7.81
C ARG A 194 4.30 -22.17 -7.51
N ALA A 195 4.01 -21.91 -6.23
CA ALA A 195 3.36 -20.67 -5.82
C ALA A 195 4.26 -19.45 -6.14
N LEU A 196 5.56 -19.55 -5.89
CA LEU A 196 6.51 -18.47 -6.21
C LEU A 196 6.63 -18.24 -7.71
N LEU A 197 6.66 -19.30 -8.53
CA LEU A 197 6.64 -19.20 -9.99
C LEU A 197 5.34 -18.54 -10.49
N ALA A 198 4.19 -18.86 -9.90
CA ALA A 198 2.92 -18.21 -10.25
C ALA A 198 2.93 -16.71 -9.93
N LEU A 199 3.52 -16.31 -8.79
CA LEU A 199 3.70 -14.90 -8.44
C LEU A 199 4.73 -14.20 -9.33
N ALA A 200 5.81 -14.88 -9.72
CA ALA A 200 6.78 -14.36 -10.67
C ALA A 200 6.13 -14.11 -12.05
N PHE A 201 5.31 -15.05 -12.52
CA PHE A 201 4.51 -14.86 -13.73
C PHE A 201 3.55 -13.67 -13.60
N LEU A 202 2.82 -13.58 -12.48
CA LEU A 202 1.93 -12.43 -12.21
C LEU A 202 2.69 -11.10 -12.25
N GLY A 203 3.89 -11.04 -11.66
CA GLY A 203 4.73 -9.85 -11.70
C GLY A 203 5.19 -9.49 -13.11
N SER A 204 5.53 -10.51 -13.92
CA SER A 204 5.98 -10.32 -15.31
C SER A 204 4.92 -9.70 -16.23
N VAL A 205 3.63 -9.87 -15.90
CA VAL A 205 2.51 -9.20 -16.61
C VAL A 205 2.68 -7.70 -16.63
N SER A 206 3.33 -7.11 -15.62
CA SER A 206 3.62 -5.66 -15.57
C SER A 206 4.44 -5.20 -16.76
N PHE A 207 5.49 -5.94 -17.14
CA PHE A 207 6.36 -5.56 -18.25
C PHE A 207 5.66 -5.74 -19.59
N ALA A 208 4.90 -6.83 -19.76
CA ALA A 208 4.07 -7.03 -20.94
C ALA A 208 3.03 -5.90 -21.07
N TYR A 209 2.41 -5.50 -19.96
CA TYR A 209 1.43 -4.44 -19.95
C TYR A 209 2.05 -3.07 -20.21
N ILE A 210 3.24 -2.79 -19.66
CA ILE A 210 4.02 -1.59 -20.00
C ILE A 210 4.23 -1.55 -21.52
N ALA A 211 4.64 -2.64 -22.16
CA ALA A 211 4.78 -2.69 -23.62
C ALA A 211 3.46 -2.35 -24.34
N LEU A 212 2.33 -2.89 -23.87
CA LEU A 212 1.00 -2.58 -24.42
C LEU A 212 0.61 -1.09 -24.27
N THR A 213 1.09 -0.39 -23.24
CA THR A 213 0.82 1.05 -23.09
C THR A 213 1.54 1.92 -24.12
N PHE A 214 2.59 1.40 -24.76
CA PHE A 214 3.34 2.10 -25.82
C PHE A 214 2.96 1.65 -27.23
N TRP A 215 2.18 0.57 -27.39
CA TRP A 215 1.84 -0.02 -28.69
C TRP A 215 0.35 0.14 -29.08
N PRO A 216 0.01 0.43 -30.35
CA PRO A 216 0.89 0.96 -31.40
C PRO A 216 1.23 2.45 -31.18
N ASN A 217 0.44 3.14 -30.35
CA ASN A 217 0.66 4.51 -29.92
C ASN A 217 0.64 4.56 -28.39
N TRP A 218 1.28 5.57 -27.82
CA TRP A 218 1.32 5.77 -26.37
C TRP A 218 -0.07 6.10 -25.80
N LYS A 219 -0.48 5.35 -24.77
CA LYS A 219 -1.77 5.46 -24.08
C LYS A 219 -1.55 5.74 -22.60
N PRO A 220 -1.39 7.02 -22.19
CA PRO A 220 -0.99 7.38 -20.83
C PRO A 220 -1.95 6.88 -19.75
N MET A 221 -3.27 6.92 -19.99
CA MET A 221 -4.27 6.49 -19.00
C MET A 221 -4.20 4.98 -18.70
N MET A 222 -3.86 4.16 -19.70
CA MET A 222 -3.58 2.73 -19.44
C MET A 222 -2.42 2.55 -18.48
N GLY A 223 -1.46 3.48 -18.48
CA GLY A 223 -0.34 3.50 -17.54
C GLY A 223 -0.75 3.66 -16.07
N LEU A 224 -2.02 3.91 -15.75
CA LEU A 224 -2.52 4.00 -14.38
C LEU A 224 -3.31 2.75 -13.96
N HIS A 225 -3.33 1.69 -14.77
CA HIS A 225 -4.12 0.49 -14.49
C HIS A 225 -3.35 -0.54 -13.68
N LEU A 226 -4.08 -1.38 -12.92
CA LEU A 226 -3.51 -2.43 -12.07
C LEU A 226 -2.44 -3.29 -12.76
N PRO A 227 -2.61 -3.76 -14.01
CA PRO A 227 -1.63 -4.66 -14.62
C PRO A 227 -0.21 -4.08 -14.66
N ARG A 228 -0.03 -2.75 -14.80
CA ARG A 228 1.29 -2.09 -14.75
C ARG A 228 2.00 -2.29 -13.40
N TYR A 229 1.23 -2.42 -12.31
CA TYR A 229 1.73 -2.42 -10.94
C TYR A 229 1.74 -3.80 -10.28
N LEU A 230 1.36 -4.86 -11.00
CA LEU A 230 1.26 -6.21 -10.47
C LEU A 230 2.58 -6.74 -9.89
N LEU A 231 3.73 -6.29 -10.41
CA LEU A 231 5.05 -6.66 -9.89
C LEU A 231 5.18 -6.28 -8.41
N TRP A 232 4.85 -5.05 -8.03
CA TRP A 232 5.00 -4.59 -6.65
C TRP A 232 4.09 -5.36 -5.69
N PHE A 233 2.83 -5.61 -6.08
CA PHE A 233 1.95 -6.47 -5.30
C PHE A 233 2.48 -7.90 -5.20
N ALA A 234 2.90 -8.51 -6.32
CA ALA A 234 3.41 -9.87 -6.38
C ALA A 234 4.68 -10.06 -5.55
N LEU A 235 5.57 -9.06 -5.51
CA LEU A 235 6.76 -9.05 -4.67
C LEU A 235 6.39 -9.09 -3.17
N GLY A 236 5.43 -8.27 -2.74
CA GLY A 236 4.89 -8.33 -1.38
C GLY A 236 4.27 -9.68 -1.05
N MET A 237 3.46 -10.21 -1.96
CA MET A 237 2.86 -11.55 -1.85
C MET A 237 3.94 -12.65 -1.73
N ALA A 238 5.05 -12.52 -2.46
CA ALA A 238 6.16 -13.44 -2.43
C ALA A 238 6.88 -13.42 -1.07
N VAL A 239 7.12 -12.24 -0.48
CA VAL A 239 7.66 -12.12 0.89
C VAL A 239 6.73 -12.82 1.89
N SER A 240 5.41 -12.62 1.75
CA SER A 240 4.40 -13.30 2.58
C SER A 240 4.41 -14.82 2.44
N LEU A 241 4.54 -15.30 1.20
CA LEU A 241 4.65 -16.71 0.86
C LEU A 241 5.92 -17.33 1.45
N LEU A 242 7.06 -16.65 1.34
CA LEU A 242 8.33 -17.08 1.91
C LEU A 242 8.25 -17.18 3.42
N ALA A 243 7.63 -16.21 4.09
CA ALA A 243 7.41 -16.26 5.54
C ALA A 243 6.59 -17.49 5.97
N ALA A 244 5.47 -17.76 5.27
CA ALA A 244 4.63 -18.92 5.54
C ALA A 244 5.36 -20.25 5.24
N TRP A 245 6.13 -20.30 4.15
CA TRP A 245 6.93 -21.47 3.78
C TRP A 245 8.05 -21.74 4.78
N ALA A 246 8.78 -20.70 5.20
CA ALA A 246 9.81 -20.78 6.23
C ALA A 246 9.26 -21.32 7.55
N LYS A 247 8.07 -20.89 7.96
CA LYS A 247 7.40 -21.42 9.16
C LYS A 247 7.06 -22.91 9.04
N ALA A 248 6.64 -23.35 7.86
CA ALA A 248 6.32 -24.75 7.59
C ALA A 248 7.55 -25.65 7.45
N ARG A 249 8.68 -25.10 6.99
CA ARG A 249 9.96 -25.81 6.79
C ARG A 249 11.14 -24.95 7.27
N PRO A 250 11.35 -24.81 8.60
CA PRO A 250 12.37 -23.90 9.13
C PRO A 250 13.81 -24.24 8.70
N ALA A 251 14.14 -25.52 8.60
CA ALA A 251 15.45 -25.98 8.14
C ALA A 251 15.62 -25.97 6.61
N GLY A 252 14.56 -25.67 5.85
CA GLY A 252 14.61 -25.62 4.38
C GLY A 252 15.24 -24.34 3.83
N ARG A 253 15.49 -24.31 2.51
CA ARG A 253 16.06 -23.14 1.80
C ARG A 253 15.30 -21.84 2.08
N ALA A 254 13.98 -21.87 2.07
CA ALA A 254 13.14 -20.70 2.38
C ALA A 254 13.35 -20.22 3.82
N GLY A 255 13.49 -21.14 4.78
CA GLY A 255 13.76 -20.81 6.17
C GLY A 255 15.15 -20.18 6.36
N VAL A 256 16.18 -20.71 5.69
CA VAL A 256 17.52 -20.12 5.69
C VAL A 256 17.48 -18.71 5.11
N LEU A 257 16.88 -18.52 3.94
CA LEU A 257 16.76 -17.21 3.29
C LEU A 257 16.04 -16.19 4.19
N CYS A 258 14.91 -16.57 4.81
CA CYS A 258 14.17 -15.66 5.68
C CYS A 258 14.97 -15.24 6.91
N ARG A 259 15.70 -16.17 7.54
CA ARG A 259 16.61 -15.84 8.66
C ARG A 259 17.74 -14.92 8.21
N THR A 260 18.36 -15.19 7.08
CA THR A 260 19.42 -14.32 6.54
C THR A 260 18.88 -12.91 6.33
N LEU A 261 17.77 -12.74 5.60
CA LEU A 261 17.17 -11.42 5.38
C LEU A 261 16.74 -10.74 6.69
N GLY A 262 16.08 -11.46 7.60
CA GLY A 262 15.63 -10.92 8.89
C GLY A 262 16.77 -10.53 9.83
N SER A 263 17.92 -11.20 9.74
CA SER A 263 19.11 -10.90 10.54
C SER A 263 20.02 -9.83 9.92
N SER A 264 19.87 -9.55 8.61
CA SER A 264 20.74 -8.65 7.85
C SER A 264 20.04 -7.36 7.42
N ALA A 265 19.29 -6.72 8.33
CA ALA A 265 18.54 -5.50 8.04
C ALA A 265 19.42 -4.38 7.45
N GLY A 266 20.63 -4.17 7.98
CA GLY A 266 21.56 -3.15 7.49
C GLY A 266 21.98 -3.37 6.03
N ALA A 267 22.31 -4.60 5.65
CA ALA A 267 22.65 -4.95 4.26
C ALA A 267 21.45 -4.79 3.32
N CYS A 268 20.26 -5.21 3.77
CA CYS A 268 19.03 -5.02 3.00
C CYS A 268 18.75 -3.52 2.78
N TRP A 269 18.87 -2.70 3.82
CA TRP A 269 18.65 -1.26 3.69
C TRP A 269 19.73 -0.56 2.87
N LEU A 270 20.97 -1.03 2.90
CA LEU A 270 22.00 -0.56 1.98
C LEU A 270 21.63 -0.87 0.52
N ILE A 271 21.19 -2.10 0.22
CA ILE A 271 20.69 -2.46 -1.12
C ILE A 271 19.50 -1.58 -1.50
N SER A 272 18.56 -1.35 -0.58
CA SER A 272 17.42 -0.46 -0.78
C SER A 272 17.88 0.98 -1.11
N ALA A 273 18.82 1.52 -0.37
CA ALA A 273 19.33 2.87 -0.57
C ALA A 273 20.09 3.00 -1.91
N LEU A 274 20.98 2.07 -2.22
CA LEU A 274 21.75 2.07 -3.47
C LEU A 274 20.83 1.91 -4.69
N THR A 275 19.84 1.02 -4.62
CA THR A 275 18.87 0.84 -5.71
C THR A 275 17.98 2.06 -5.86
N PHE A 276 17.60 2.73 -4.77
CA PHE A 276 16.86 3.99 -4.81
C PHE A 276 17.68 5.11 -5.46
N VAL A 277 18.97 5.22 -5.12
CA VAL A 277 19.90 6.18 -5.74
C VAL A 277 19.98 5.94 -7.25
N VAL A 278 20.22 4.70 -7.67
CA VAL A 278 20.23 4.34 -9.10
C VAL A 278 18.87 4.65 -9.75
N ALA A 279 17.78 4.35 -9.06
CA ALA A 279 16.42 4.62 -9.55
C ALA A 279 16.08 6.11 -9.63
N SER A 280 16.86 6.98 -8.98
CA SER A 280 16.64 8.43 -8.99
C SER A 280 17.49 9.15 -10.05
N THR A 281 18.30 8.39 -10.80
CA THR A 281 19.01 8.89 -11.99
C THR A 281 18.10 8.91 -13.21
N GLU A 282 18.56 9.47 -14.32
CA GLU A 282 17.84 9.53 -15.61
C GLU A 282 17.47 8.15 -16.18
N LEU A 283 18.04 7.06 -15.63
CA LEU A 283 17.73 5.68 -16.02
C LEU A 283 16.22 5.37 -15.93
N THR A 284 15.52 5.97 -14.97
CA THR A 284 14.09 5.73 -14.73
C THR A 284 13.17 6.78 -15.36
N GLY A 285 13.73 7.65 -16.21
CA GLY A 285 12.98 8.66 -16.95
C GLY A 285 13.11 10.06 -16.37
N PRO A 286 12.30 11.00 -16.90
CA PRO A 286 12.38 12.40 -16.52
C PRO A 286 11.85 12.68 -15.10
N ARG A 287 12.22 13.88 -14.64
CA ARG A 287 11.78 14.65 -13.46
C ARG A 287 10.28 14.69 -13.14
N THR A 288 9.43 14.18 -14.02
CA THR A 288 8.02 14.59 -14.16
C THR A 288 7.04 13.55 -13.63
N LEU A 289 5.86 14.01 -13.20
CA LEU A 289 4.76 13.13 -12.80
C LEU A 289 4.03 12.47 -13.98
N SER A 290 4.39 12.80 -15.23
CA SER A 290 3.77 12.28 -16.44
C SER A 290 4.78 12.08 -17.56
N GLY A 291 4.61 11.02 -18.36
CA GLY A 291 5.39 10.78 -19.57
C GLY A 291 6.74 10.11 -19.30
N ASP A 292 6.82 8.82 -19.62
CA ASP A 292 8.05 8.02 -19.54
C ASP A 292 8.30 7.35 -20.89
N THR A 293 9.53 6.92 -21.13
CA THR A 293 9.82 5.96 -22.20
C THR A 293 9.48 4.53 -21.75
N PHE A 294 9.40 3.60 -22.70
CA PHE A 294 9.21 2.18 -22.41
C PHE A 294 10.29 1.64 -21.45
N TRP A 295 11.56 1.91 -21.74
CA TRP A 295 12.68 1.42 -20.92
C TRP A 295 12.73 2.09 -19.56
N ALA A 296 12.53 3.41 -19.49
CA ALA A 296 12.41 4.14 -18.23
C ALA A 296 11.32 3.54 -17.32
N SER A 297 10.14 3.25 -17.88
CA SER A 297 9.04 2.61 -17.16
C SER A 297 9.42 1.22 -16.64
N CYS A 298 10.11 0.41 -17.45
CA CYS A 298 10.59 -0.91 -17.05
C CYS A 298 11.63 -0.82 -15.92
N PHE A 299 12.63 0.06 -16.05
CA PHE A 299 13.66 0.27 -15.03
C PHE A 299 13.06 0.80 -13.73
N LYS A 300 12.19 1.82 -13.79
CA LYS A 300 11.46 2.35 -12.63
C LYS A 300 10.70 1.25 -11.91
N THR A 301 9.92 0.45 -12.66
CA THR A 301 9.13 -0.66 -12.11
C THR A 301 10.00 -1.70 -11.41
N ALA A 302 11.12 -2.10 -12.03
CA ALA A 302 12.04 -3.09 -11.46
C ALA A 302 12.77 -2.54 -10.22
N LEU A 303 13.42 -1.38 -10.35
CA LEU A 303 14.26 -0.81 -9.29
C LEU A 303 13.43 -0.42 -8.06
N TYR A 304 12.26 0.19 -8.25
CA TYR A 304 11.36 0.48 -7.11
C TYR A 304 10.86 -0.78 -6.45
N GLY A 305 10.63 -1.86 -7.21
CA GLY A 305 10.29 -3.16 -6.65
C GLY A 305 11.41 -3.70 -5.75
N VAL A 306 12.67 -3.61 -6.20
CA VAL A 306 13.84 -4.02 -5.41
C VAL A 306 13.97 -3.16 -4.16
N THR A 307 13.94 -1.83 -4.29
CA THR A 307 13.98 -0.89 -3.17
C THR A 307 12.91 -1.22 -2.13
N ALA A 308 11.65 -1.35 -2.55
CA ALA A 308 10.54 -1.63 -1.64
C ALA A 308 10.67 -3.00 -0.95
N VAL A 309 11.09 -4.05 -1.67
CA VAL A 309 11.29 -5.39 -1.07
C VAL A 309 12.39 -5.36 -0.02
N PHE A 310 13.55 -4.80 -0.34
CA PHE A 310 14.68 -4.78 0.59
C PHE A 310 14.47 -3.83 1.78
N LEU A 311 13.62 -2.82 1.63
CA LEU A 311 13.16 -2.01 2.76
C LEU A 311 12.24 -2.81 3.71
N VAL A 312 11.30 -3.58 3.15
CA VAL A 312 10.20 -4.25 3.89
C VAL A 312 10.58 -5.64 4.41
N ALA A 313 11.26 -6.45 3.61
CA ALA A 313 11.56 -7.85 3.89
C ALA A 313 12.28 -8.12 5.23
N PRO A 314 13.36 -7.40 5.61
CA PRO A 314 14.05 -7.69 6.88
C PRO A 314 13.14 -7.51 8.10
N LEU A 315 12.20 -6.56 8.05
CA LEU A 315 11.22 -6.32 9.12
C LEU A 315 10.07 -7.34 9.08
N ALA A 316 9.61 -7.70 7.88
CA ALA A 316 8.54 -8.68 7.72
C ALA A 316 8.97 -10.11 8.11
N LEU A 317 10.26 -10.43 7.92
CA LEU A 317 10.85 -11.76 8.13
C LEU A 317 11.66 -11.86 9.43
N SER A 318 11.64 -10.83 10.28
CA SER A 318 12.39 -10.84 11.54
C SER A 318 11.88 -11.93 12.50
N ASP A 319 12.78 -12.55 13.24
CA ASP A 319 12.47 -13.62 14.21
C ASP A 319 11.78 -13.09 15.50
N GLY A 320 11.26 -11.86 15.49
CA GLY A 320 10.56 -11.22 16.60
C GLY A 320 11.47 -10.71 17.72
N ARG A 321 12.79 -10.89 17.59
CA ARG A 321 13.76 -10.29 18.50
C ARG A 321 13.88 -8.78 18.19
N PRO A 322 13.78 -7.90 19.20
CA PRO A 322 13.82 -6.46 18.96
C PRO A 322 15.18 -6.05 18.40
N SER A 323 15.19 -5.64 17.14
CA SER A 323 16.36 -5.10 16.46
C SER A 323 16.45 -3.58 16.65
N PHE A 324 17.58 -2.97 16.26
CA PHE A 324 17.65 -1.50 16.13
C PHE A 324 16.57 -0.97 15.17
N ALA A 325 16.33 -1.71 14.08
CA ALA A 325 15.32 -1.38 13.10
C ALA A 325 13.90 -1.34 13.70
N ASP A 326 13.56 -2.30 14.56
CA ASP A 326 12.27 -2.32 15.25
C ASP A 326 12.11 -1.17 16.25
N ARG A 327 13.20 -0.73 16.87
CA ARG A 327 13.17 0.43 17.79
C ARG A 327 13.04 1.74 17.01
N ALA A 328 13.77 1.90 15.92
CA ALA A 328 13.72 3.10 15.09
C ALA A 328 12.36 3.28 14.41
N LEU A 329 11.80 2.22 13.82
CA LEU A 329 10.54 2.27 13.06
C LEU A 329 9.31 1.90 13.89
N GLY A 330 9.48 1.32 15.08
CA GLY A 330 8.40 1.01 16.03
C GLY A 330 8.27 2.01 17.18
N ASN A 331 8.84 3.21 17.05
CA ASN A 331 8.70 4.26 18.07
C ASN A 331 7.28 4.87 18.07
N PRO A 332 6.85 5.56 19.14
CA PRO A 332 5.48 6.09 19.24
C PRO A 332 5.07 7.03 18.10
N VAL A 333 5.99 7.85 17.60
CA VAL A 333 5.74 8.83 16.53
C VAL A 333 5.53 8.11 15.20
N THR A 334 6.45 7.21 14.83
CA THR A 334 6.34 6.45 13.57
C THR A 334 5.13 5.53 13.57
N ARG A 335 4.77 4.94 14.71
CA ARG A 335 3.52 4.18 14.86
C ARG A 335 2.28 5.04 14.70
N PHE A 336 2.29 6.25 15.26
CA PHE A 336 1.17 7.18 15.10
C PHE A 336 1.01 7.61 13.64
N LEU A 337 2.09 8.07 13.00
CA LEU A 337 2.10 8.45 11.59
C LEU A 337 1.71 7.28 10.68
N GLY A 338 2.18 6.06 10.99
CA GLY A 338 1.80 4.84 10.30
C GLY A 338 0.31 4.55 10.37
N ARG A 339 -0.30 4.76 11.54
CA ARG A 339 -1.74 4.58 11.76
C ARG A 339 -2.59 5.56 10.95
N VAL A 340 -2.17 6.82 10.86
CA VAL A 340 -2.87 7.87 10.10
C VAL A 340 -2.41 7.99 8.64
N SER A 341 -1.43 7.18 8.21
CA SER A 341 -0.78 7.23 6.88
C SER A 341 -1.76 7.22 5.71
N TYR A 342 -2.86 6.47 5.83
CA TYR A 342 -3.90 6.43 4.79
C TYR A 342 -4.60 7.79 4.64
N SER A 343 -5.03 8.38 5.77
CA SER A 343 -5.60 9.73 5.75
C SER A 343 -4.55 10.77 5.33
N LEU A 344 -3.28 10.63 5.72
CA LEU A 344 -2.21 11.52 5.26
C LEU A 344 -2.07 11.49 3.73
N PHE A 345 -2.08 10.30 3.14
CA PHE A 345 -2.08 10.12 1.69
C PHE A 345 -3.31 10.77 1.01
N LEU A 346 -4.50 10.68 1.61
CA LEU A 346 -5.70 11.30 1.02
C LEU A 346 -5.60 12.82 0.98
N TRP A 347 -5.17 13.44 2.08
CA TRP A 347 -5.37 14.87 2.30
C TRP A 347 -4.20 15.77 1.89
N HIS A 348 -2.96 15.26 1.83
CA HIS A 348 -1.78 16.12 1.68
C HIS A 348 -1.77 16.99 0.41
N VAL A 349 -2.18 16.47 -0.75
CA VAL A 349 -2.25 17.28 -1.97
C VAL A 349 -3.35 18.34 -1.88
N LEU A 350 -4.50 18.00 -1.27
CA LEU A 350 -5.55 18.99 -1.04
C LEU A 350 -5.08 20.10 -0.08
N VAL A 351 -4.32 19.73 0.95
CA VAL A 351 -3.68 20.69 1.86
C VAL A 351 -2.71 21.60 1.10
N ILE A 352 -1.86 21.04 0.24
CA ILE A 352 -0.96 21.83 -0.62
C ILE A 352 -1.76 22.82 -1.48
N ALA A 353 -2.78 22.34 -2.19
CA ALA A 353 -3.61 23.16 -3.07
C ALA A 353 -4.34 24.28 -2.30
N VAL A 354 -4.90 23.99 -1.12
CA VAL A 354 -5.56 24.98 -0.27
C VAL A 354 -4.57 26.02 0.23
N LEU A 355 -3.38 25.61 0.70
CA LEU A 355 -2.37 26.54 1.19
C LEU A 355 -1.88 27.48 0.09
N TYR A 356 -1.63 26.96 -1.11
CA TYR A 356 -1.23 27.79 -2.27
C TYR A 356 -2.31 28.79 -2.65
N ARG A 357 -3.58 28.37 -2.67
CA ARG A 357 -4.71 29.25 -2.96
C ARG A 357 -4.92 30.34 -1.90
N LEU A 358 -4.77 30.00 -0.61
CA LEU A 358 -4.89 30.97 0.48
C LEU A 358 -3.74 31.98 0.49
N ALA A 359 -2.55 31.57 0.07
CA ALA A 359 -1.37 32.42 -0.02
C ALA A 359 -1.23 33.16 -1.36
N ASP A 360 -2.21 33.05 -2.27
CA ASP A 360 -2.15 33.57 -3.64
C ASP A 360 -0.83 33.23 -4.37
N THR A 361 -0.31 32.04 -4.08
CA THR A 361 0.98 31.57 -4.58
C THR A 361 0.79 30.77 -5.85
N LYS A 362 1.57 31.07 -6.89
CA LYS A 362 1.49 30.34 -8.16
C LYS A 362 2.08 28.93 -8.03
N PRO A 363 1.52 27.92 -8.70
CA PRO A 363 2.17 26.61 -8.82
C PRO A 363 3.59 26.75 -9.37
N LEU A 364 4.47 25.82 -8.99
CA LEU A 364 5.90 25.82 -9.34
C LEU A 364 6.69 27.01 -8.79
N THR A 365 6.22 27.59 -7.68
CA THR A 365 6.92 28.67 -6.99
C THR A 365 6.96 28.44 -5.47
N GLY A 366 7.86 29.16 -4.79
CA GLY A 366 8.10 29.04 -3.35
C GLY A 366 9.33 28.19 -3.02
N GLY A 367 9.84 28.33 -1.79
CA GLY A 367 10.97 27.51 -1.32
C GLY A 367 10.50 26.14 -0.84
N PHE A 368 11.18 25.07 -1.27
CA PHE A 368 10.89 23.70 -0.86
C PHE A 368 10.80 23.53 0.66
N TRP A 369 11.84 23.92 1.39
CA TRP A 369 11.91 23.72 2.85
C TRP A 369 10.85 24.50 3.62
N PRO A 370 10.62 25.81 3.37
CA PRO A 370 9.53 26.54 4.02
C PRO A 370 8.16 25.91 3.78
N VAL A 371 7.84 25.52 2.54
CA VAL A 371 6.56 24.89 2.21
C VAL A 371 6.43 23.53 2.88
N LEU A 372 7.48 22.71 2.88
CA LEU A 372 7.48 21.40 3.53
C LEU A 372 7.23 21.51 5.05
N LEU A 373 7.87 22.48 5.72
CA LEU A 373 7.73 22.73 7.15
C LEU A 373 6.31 23.14 7.57
N VAL A 374 5.51 23.70 6.65
CA VAL A 374 4.10 24.03 6.88
C VAL A 374 3.20 22.87 6.46
N VAL A 375 3.42 22.29 5.28
CA VAL A 375 2.55 21.25 4.70
C VAL A 375 2.56 19.98 5.55
N VAL A 376 3.71 19.55 6.08
CA VAL A 376 3.79 18.31 6.87
C VAL A 376 2.93 18.40 8.14
N PRO A 377 3.09 19.40 9.03
CA PRO A 377 2.25 19.51 10.23
C PRO A 377 0.76 19.66 9.92
N VAL A 378 0.40 20.49 8.94
CA VAL A 378 -1.02 20.70 8.57
C VAL A 378 -1.63 19.42 8.00
N SER A 379 -0.89 18.71 7.14
CA SER A 379 -1.36 17.43 6.58
C SER A 379 -1.51 16.36 7.65
N VAL A 380 -0.59 16.28 8.62
CA VAL A 380 -0.69 15.36 9.75
C VAL A 380 -1.89 15.71 10.63
N LEU A 381 -2.16 16.99 10.89
CA LEU A 381 -3.32 17.44 11.65
C LEU A 381 -4.63 17.04 10.95
N VAL A 382 -4.80 17.38 9.67
CA VAL A 382 -5.99 17.03 8.88
C VAL A 382 -6.16 15.52 8.77
N ALA A 383 -5.07 14.78 8.54
CA ALA A 383 -5.08 13.33 8.50
C ALA A 383 -5.53 12.71 9.83
N THR A 384 -5.08 13.27 10.95
CA THR A 384 -5.44 12.83 12.29
C THR A 384 -6.93 13.03 12.54
N LEU A 385 -7.47 14.21 12.20
CA LEU A 385 -8.91 14.49 12.30
C LEU A 385 -9.72 13.54 11.43
N SER A 386 -9.36 13.38 10.15
CA SER A 386 -10.02 12.43 9.24
C SER A 386 -10.00 10.99 9.77
N HIS A 387 -8.86 10.56 10.33
CA HIS A 387 -8.72 9.22 10.87
C HIS A 387 -9.69 8.94 12.03
N PHE A 388 -9.76 9.87 13.00
CA PHE A 388 -10.57 9.68 14.19
C PHE A 388 -12.05 9.99 13.97
N LEU A 389 -12.38 10.91 13.07
CA LEU A 389 -13.76 11.33 12.80
C LEU A 389 -14.47 10.49 11.73
N VAL A 390 -13.73 9.90 10.79
CA VAL A 390 -14.31 9.17 9.65
C VAL A 390 -13.85 7.72 9.61
N GLU A 391 -12.54 7.50 9.54
CA GLU A 391 -11.96 6.18 9.28
C GLU A 391 -12.18 5.18 10.43
N GLU A 392 -11.94 5.60 11.67
CA GLU A 392 -12.12 4.76 12.84
C GLU A 392 -13.60 4.46 13.15
N PRO A 393 -14.52 5.43 13.17
CA PRO A 393 -15.94 5.18 13.38
C PRO A 393 -16.52 4.23 12.33
N ALA A 394 -16.19 4.41 11.05
CA ALA A 394 -16.68 3.53 9.98
C ALA A 394 -16.21 2.09 10.17
N ARG A 395 -14.93 1.87 10.55
CA ARG A 395 -14.42 0.52 10.85
C ARG A 395 -15.02 -0.08 12.11
N ARG A 396 -15.33 0.73 13.13
CA ARG A 396 -16.01 0.26 14.36
C ARG A 396 -17.44 -0.16 14.05
N LEU A 397 -18.20 0.65 13.32
CA LEU A 397 -19.57 0.36 12.89
C LEU A 397 -19.62 -0.88 11.99
N GLY A 398 -18.75 -0.94 11.00
CA GLY A 398 -18.71 -2.04 10.06
C GLY A 398 -18.26 -3.38 10.64
N ARG A 399 -17.50 -3.38 11.75
CA ARG A 399 -17.24 -4.59 12.55
C ARG A 399 -18.51 -5.11 13.24
N ARG A 400 -19.42 -4.23 13.67
CA ARG A 400 -20.68 -4.60 14.32
C ARG A 400 -21.72 -5.16 13.36
N LEU A 401 -21.76 -4.63 12.13
CA LEU A 401 -22.77 -4.95 11.11
C LEU A 401 -22.33 -6.01 10.07
N GLY A 402 -21.10 -6.51 10.16
CA GLY A 402 -20.47 -7.26 9.07
C GLY A 402 -21.03 -8.69 8.83
N PRO A 403 -20.77 -9.27 7.65
CA PRO A 403 -21.34 -10.56 7.19
C PRO A 403 -21.00 -11.82 7.99
N GLY A 404 -20.31 -11.72 9.14
CA GLY A 404 -19.82 -12.85 9.93
C GLY A 404 -20.63 -13.16 11.20
N ARG A 405 -21.73 -12.45 11.47
CA ARG A 405 -22.52 -12.60 12.71
C ARG A 405 -23.74 -13.52 12.58
N ARG A 406 -24.03 -14.07 11.40
CA ARG A 406 -25.09 -15.08 11.21
C ARG A 406 -24.53 -16.50 11.35
N LEU A 407 -24.17 -16.86 12.59
CA LEU A 407 -24.25 -18.24 13.08
C LEU A 407 -24.90 -18.11 14.46
N GLY A 408 -26.21 -18.41 14.51
CA GLY A 408 -27.02 -18.27 15.71
C GLY A 408 -26.73 -19.37 16.75
N PRO A 409 -27.11 -19.18 18.01
CA PRO A 409 -27.34 -20.30 18.92
C PRO A 409 -28.77 -20.80 18.67
N GLY A 410 -28.90 -21.69 17.69
CA GLY A 410 -30.08 -22.54 17.48
C GLY A 410 -29.71 -24.01 17.70
N HIS A 411 -29.00 -24.28 18.79
CA HIS A 411 -28.82 -25.63 19.32
C HIS A 411 -28.85 -25.54 20.85
N ARG A 412 -30.05 -25.28 21.37
CA ARG A 412 -30.42 -25.73 22.71
C ARG A 412 -31.21 -27.02 22.53
N GLU A 413 -30.83 -27.99 23.33
CA GLU A 413 -31.65 -29.10 23.82
C GLU A 413 -32.20 -30.07 22.76
N ARG A 414 -31.60 -31.27 22.76
CA ARG A 414 -32.31 -32.53 22.96
C ARG A 414 -31.32 -33.53 23.57
N ASP A 415 -31.23 -33.49 24.90
CA ASP A 415 -31.11 -34.73 25.66
C ASP A 415 -32.51 -35.36 25.65
N GLN A 416 -32.64 -36.50 24.99
CA GLN A 416 -33.45 -37.65 25.43
C GLN A 416 -32.77 -38.92 24.91
#